data_AF-A0A840F9U1-F1
#
_entry.id   AF-A0A840F9U1-F1
#
_cell.length_a   1.000
_cell.length_b   1.000
_cell.length_c   1.000
_cell.angle_alpha   90.00
_cell.angle_beta   90.00
_cell.angle_gamma   90.00
#
_symmetry.space_group_name_H-M   'P 1'
#
loop_
_entity.id
_entity.type
_entity.pdbx_description
1 polymer ?
#
loop_
_entity_poly.entity_id
_entity_poly.type
_entity_poly.pdbx_seq_one_letter_code
_entity_poly.pdbx_strand_id
1 'polypeptide(L)'
;MRRVFPAAVLVVSSPAGADALQDQLVARMRTIDTSDVAFTQTTRVEQIGGKTREFVTRYDPAKPQAARWSVVSVDGHPPTDKERADTLKAARGGPLPSYAKLAQWFGAAATRTANGGAIVYRFAALPKGTVKIGNHDASADTSAEAVVSGSGAQAYVERVRFSLREGFRMMLVAKVEGYAFTSTYAPLADGRVFPVAVDGDISGSMMGKSGSIKTRIRYIAAK
;
A
#
# COMPACT_ATOMS: atom_id res chain seq x y z
N MET A 1 12.38 -53.32 -23.61
CA MET A 1 12.38 -52.58 -22.32
C MET A 1 12.44 -51.08 -22.60
N ARG A 2 11.34 -50.36 -22.43
CA ARG A 2 11.26 -48.90 -22.66
C ARG A 2 11.78 -48.18 -21.42
N ARG A 3 12.94 -47.52 -21.52
CA ARG A 3 13.49 -46.67 -20.45
C ARG A 3 12.75 -45.34 -20.48
N VAL A 4 11.99 -45.06 -19.42
CA VAL A 4 11.38 -43.76 -19.16
C VAL A 4 12.44 -42.92 -18.44
N PHE A 5 12.91 -41.84 -19.06
CA PHE A 5 13.77 -40.86 -18.40
C PHE A 5 12.88 -39.86 -17.64
N PRO A 6 13.16 -39.56 -16.36
CA PRO A 6 12.48 -38.49 -15.65
C PRO A 6 12.91 -37.14 -16.24
N ALA A 7 11.93 -36.36 -16.72
CA ALA A 7 12.14 -34.99 -17.14
C ALA A 7 12.43 -34.13 -15.89
N ALA A 8 13.68 -33.69 -15.75
CA ALA A 8 14.05 -32.69 -14.76
C ALA A 8 13.48 -31.33 -15.18
N VAL A 9 12.57 -30.78 -14.37
CA VAL A 9 12.11 -29.40 -14.51
C VAL A 9 13.23 -28.48 -14.03
N LEU A 10 13.92 -27.84 -14.97
CA LEU A 10 14.86 -26.75 -14.68
C LEU A 10 14.06 -25.53 -14.21
N VAL A 11 14.14 -25.20 -12.93
CA VAL A 11 13.69 -23.92 -12.40
C VAL A 11 14.72 -22.87 -12.82
N VAL A 12 14.46 -22.16 -13.92
CA VAL A 12 15.29 -21.04 -14.35
C VAL A 12 15.10 -19.90 -13.36
N SER A 13 16.08 -19.72 -12.48
CA SER A 13 16.18 -18.53 -11.62
C SER A 13 16.99 -17.48 -12.38
N SER A 14 16.30 -16.57 -13.07
CA SER A 14 16.96 -15.43 -13.72
C SER A 14 17.48 -14.45 -12.65
N PRO A 15 18.70 -13.89 -12.80
CA PRO A 15 19.22 -12.89 -11.87
C PRO A 15 18.35 -11.63 -11.84
N ALA A 16 18.29 -11.05 -10.64
CA ALA A 16 17.31 -10.10 -10.13
C ALA A 16 17.62 -8.64 -10.52
N GLY A 17 16.87 -8.08 -11.47
CA GLY A 17 16.88 -6.68 -11.84
C GLY A 17 16.54 -6.49 -13.32
N ALA A 18 15.37 -5.90 -13.59
CA ALA A 18 14.87 -5.56 -14.93
C ALA A 18 14.59 -6.78 -15.82
N ASP A 19 13.53 -7.55 -15.49
CA ASP A 19 12.84 -8.25 -16.56
C ASP A 19 11.91 -7.28 -17.31
N ALA A 20 11.68 -7.53 -18.60
CA ALA A 20 10.92 -6.62 -19.47
C ALA A 20 9.50 -6.32 -18.94
N LEU A 21 8.91 -7.21 -18.16
CA LEU A 21 7.62 -6.99 -17.53
C LEU A 21 7.71 -5.96 -16.40
N GLN A 22 8.75 -6.03 -15.56
CA GLN A 22 8.99 -5.06 -14.49
C GLN A 22 9.13 -3.65 -15.07
N ASP A 23 9.91 -3.48 -16.13
CA ASP A 23 10.10 -2.19 -16.81
C ASP A 23 8.79 -1.67 -17.42
N GLN A 24 8.03 -2.54 -18.08
CA GLN A 24 6.71 -2.21 -18.63
C GLN A 24 5.74 -1.74 -17.53
N LEU A 25 5.73 -2.43 -16.39
CA LEU A 25 4.90 -2.08 -15.25
C LEU A 25 5.31 -0.73 -14.65
N VAL A 26 6.61 -0.48 -14.47
CA VAL A 26 7.12 0.82 -13.96
C VAL A 26 6.75 1.95 -14.92
N ALA A 27 6.96 1.76 -16.22
CA ALA A 27 6.62 2.75 -17.24
C ALA A 27 5.13 3.10 -17.18
N ARG A 28 4.26 2.08 -17.11
CA ARG A 28 2.81 2.27 -17.00
C ARG A 28 2.39 2.93 -15.69
N MET A 29 2.97 2.54 -14.56
CA MET A 29 2.66 3.15 -13.26
C MET A 29 2.87 4.67 -13.32
N ARG A 30 3.95 5.14 -13.96
CA ARG A 30 4.26 6.57 -14.09
C ARG A 30 3.24 7.36 -14.91
N THR A 31 2.50 6.71 -15.81
CA THR A 31 1.50 7.39 -16.67
C THR A 31 0.11 7.42 -16.04
N ILE A 32 -0.12 6.69 -14.94
CA ILE A 32 -1.44 6.63 -14.29
C ILE A 32 -1.58 7.79 -13.31
N ASP A 33 -2.34 8.82 -13.71
CA ASP A 33 -2.83 9.85 -12.80
C ASP A 33 -4.22 9.48 -12.26
N THR A 34 -4.40 9.66 -10.96
CA THR A 34 -5.64 9.41 -10.23
C THR A 34 -6.05 10.61 -9.37
N SER A 35 -5.44 11.77 -9.57
CA SER A 35 -5.71 13.01 -8.82
C SER A 35 -7.08 13.63 -9.14
N ASP A 36 -7.62 13.28 -10.30
CA ASP A 36 -8.94 13.63 -10.85
C ASP A 36 -10.02 12.58 -10.52
N VAL A 37 -9.67 11.47 -9.86
CA VAL A 37 -10.65 10.46 -9.45
C VAL A 37 -11.35 10.92 -8.17
N ALA A 38 -12.68 11.09 -8.23
CA ALA A 38 -13.49 11.25 -7.04
C ALA A 38 -13.63 9.91 -6.31
N PHE A 39 -13.56 9.90 -4.98
CA PHE A 39 -13.69 8.68 -4.20
C PHE A 39 -14.25 8.91 -2.80
N THR A 40 -14.82 7.85 -2.24
CA THR A 40 -15.12 7.75 -0.80
C THR A 40 -14.06 6.88 -0.14
N GLN A 41 -13.53 7.33 0.99
CA GLN A 41 -12.56 6.62 1.80
C GLN A 41 -13.17 6.34 3.18
N THR A 42 -13.23 5.06 3.54
CA THR A 42 -13.53 4.61 4.90
C THR A 42 -12.24 4.24 5.58
N THR A 43 -11.94 4.88 6.70
CA THR A 43 -10.75 4.59 7.51
C THR A 43 -11.17 4.09 8.87
N ARG A 44 -10.65 2.94 9.27
CA ARG A 44 -10.86 2.33 10.58
C ARG A 44 -9.52 2.13 11.27
N VAL A 45 -9.38 2.65 12.47
CA VAL A 45 -8.19 2.55 13.29
C VAL A 45 -8.55 1.84 14.59
N GLU A 46 -7.87 0.73 14.88
CA GLU A 46 -8.05 -0.09 16.08
C GLU A 46 -6.75 -0.06 16.86
N GLN A 47 -6.76 0.51 18.07
CA GLN A 47 -5.64 0.44 18.98
C GLN A 47 -5.89 -0.68 20.00
N ILE A 48 -4.95 -1.63 20.14
CA ILE A 48 -5.09 -2.70 21.15
C ILE A 48 -5.08 -2.07 22.55
N GLY A 49 -6.11 -2.35 23.34
CA GLY A 49 -6.33 -1.73 24.66
C GLY A 49 -6.85 -0.29 24.61
N GLY A 50 -7.19 0.22 23.42
CA GLY A 50 -7.70 1.56 23.19
C GLY A 50 -9.05 1.59 22.49
N LYS A 51 -9.45 2.79 22.04
CA LYS A 51 -10.70 2.98 21.29
C LYS A 51 -10.49 2.59 19.81
N THR A 52 -11.51 1.95 19.25
CA THR A 52 -11.65 1.84 17.79
C THR A 52 -12.30 3.12 17.29
N ARG A 53 -11.83 3.62 16.15
CA ARG A 53 -12.41 4.79 15.50
C ARG A 53 -12.59 4.53 14.02
N GLU A 54 -13.73 4.95 13.48
CA GLU A 54 -14.05 4.86 12.07
C GLU A 54 -14.48 6.23 11.55
N PHE A 55 -14.03 6.60 10.36
CA PHE A 55 -14.48 7.81 9.71
C PHE A 55 -14.56 7.61 8.21
N VAL A 56 -15.60 8.20 7.63
CA VAL A 56 -15.88 8.17 6.20
C VAL A 56 -15.68 9.58 5.66
N THR A 57 -14.81 9.69 4.67
CA THR A 57 -14.50 10.95 3.98
C THR A 57 -14.74 10.79 2.49
N ARG A 58 -15.03 11.90 1.82
CA ARG A 58 -15.16 11.97 0.37
C ARG A 58 -14.19 12.98 -0.18
N TYR A 59 -13.47 12.57 -1.22
CA TYR A 59 -12.66 13.43 -2.07
C TYR A 59 -13.39 13.65 -3.40
N ASP A 60 -13.53 14.91 -3.79
CA ASP A 60 -14.18 15.35 -5.02
C ASP A 60 -13.33 16.42 -5.71
N PRO A 61 -12.55 16.07 -6.75
CA PRO A 61 -11.64 16.98 -7.41
C PRO A 61 -12.33 18.05 -8.25
N ALA A 62 -13.63 17.90 -8.57
CA ALA A 62 -14.41 18.91 -9.28
C ALA A 62 -14.73 20.13 -8.39
N LYS A 63 -14.56 20.01 -7.07
CA LYS A 63 -14.74 21.11 -6.13
C LYS A 63 -13.49 22.00 -6.04
N PRO A 64 -13.65 23.28 -5.61
CA PRO A 64 -12.51 24.13 -5.25
C PRO A 64 -11.60 23.43 -4.25
N GLN A 65 -10.29 23.69 -4.31
CA GLN A 65 -9.26 22.97 -3.55
C GLN A 65 -9.60 22.81 -2.05
N ALA A 66 -10.07 23.87 -1.41
CA ALA A 66 -10.44 23.86 0.01
C ALA A 66 -11.64 22.96 0.34
N ALA A 67 -12.52 22.70 -0.64
CA ALA A 67 -13.77 21.95 -0.49
C ALA A 67 -13.72 20.54 -1.11
N ARG A 68 -12.57 20.11 -1.65
CA ARG A 68 -12.41 18.76 -2.23
C ARG A 68 -12.65 17.65 -1.21
N TRP A 69 -12.25 17.88 0.04
CA TRP A 69 -12.47 16.95 1.13
C TRP A 69 -13.71 17.31 1.94
N SER A 70 -14.55 16.32 2.19
CA SER A 70 -15.70 16.40 3.10
C SER A 70 -15.78 15.18 4.00
N VAL A 71 -16.31 15.35 5.21
CA VAL A 71 -16.56 14.25 6.17
C VAL A 71 -18.01 13.84 6.04
N VAL A 72 -18.22 12.54 5.77
CA VAL A 72 -19.55 11.93 5.62
C VAL A 72 -20.06 11.47 6.99
N SER A 73 -19.25 10.73 7.73
CA SER A 73 -19.59 10.24 9.07
C SER A 73 -18.33 10.00 9.92
N VAL A 74 -18.54 9.98 11.24
CA VAL A 74 -17.56 9.53 12.24
C VAL A 74 -18.30 8.55 13.14
N ASP A 75 -17.71 7.37 13.36
CA ASP A 75 -18.26 6.31 14.21
C ASP A 75 -19.75 6.00 13.94
N GLY A 76 -20.17 6.08 12.68
CA GLY A 76 -21.54 5.80 12.23
C GLY A 76 -22.55 6.93 12.40
N HIS A 77 -22.17 8.08 12.97
CA HIS A 77 -23.06 9.23 13.18
C HIS A 77 -22.63 10.46 12.36
N PRO A 78 -23.53 11.45 12.19
CA PRO A 78 -23.16 12.75 11.63
C PRO A 78 -22.03 13.39 12.45
N PRO A 79 -21.00 13.96 11.81
CA PRO A 79 -19.85 14.51 12.52
C PRO A 79 -20.21 15.83 13.21
N THR A 80 -19.79 15.99 14.46
CA THR A 80 -19.75 17.29 15.14
C THR A 80 -18.74 18.23 14.47
N ASP A 81 -18.82 19.54 14.75
CA ASP A 81 -17.89 20.51 14.15
C ASP A 81 -16.43 20.23 14.51
N LYS A 82 -16.17 19.81 15.75
CA LYS A 82 -14.84 19.41 16.19
C LYS A 82 -14.34 18.19 15.42
N GLU A 83 -15.15 17.14 15.30
CA GLU A 83 -14.78 15.92 14.59
C GLU A 83 -14.56 16.18 13.11
N ARG A 84 -15.38 17.05 12.51
CA ARG A 84 -15.22 17.50 11.13
C ARG A 84 -13.86 18.19 10.95
N ALA A 85 -13.52 19.13 11.81
CA ALA A 85 -12.25 19.85 11.73
C ALA A 85 -11.04 18.90 11.88
N ASP A 86 -11.06 18.03 12.89
CA ASP A 86 -9.97 17.08 13.16
C ASP A 86 -9.80 16.07 12.02
N THR A 87 -10.92 15.53 11.49
CA THR A 87 -10.90 14.54 10.39
C THR A 87 -10.46 15.18 9.07
N LEU A 88 -10.92 16.40 8.75
CA LEU A 88 -10.48 17.11 7.56
C LEU A 88 -8.99 17.47 7.61
N LYS A 89 -8.48 17.83 8.80
CA LYS A 89 -7.05 18.07 9.00
C LYS A 89 -6.25 16.82 8.68
N ALA A 90 -6.67 15.66 9.18
CA ALA A 90 -6.01 14.38 8.89
C ALA A 90 -6.09 14.01 7.40
N ALA A 91 -7.27 14.10 6.78
CA ALA A 91 -7.47 13.76 5.37
C ALA A 91 -6.66 14.65 4.42
N ARG A 92 -6.58 15.96 4.70
CA ARG A 92 -5.80 16.92 3.91
C ARG A 92 -4.29 16.80 4.09
N GLY A 93 -3.84 16.35 5.27
CA GLY A 93 -2.42 16.14 5.56
C GLY A 93 -1.86 14.84 4.97
N GLY A 94 -2.73 13.87 4.68
CA GLY A 94 -2.36 12.63 4.01
C GLY A 94 -2.17 12.83 2.51
N PRO A 95 -1.28 12.05 1.86
CA PRO A 95 -1.20 12.07 0.41
C PRO A 95 -2.44 11.42 -0.20
N LEU A 96 -2.81 11.86 -1.41
CA LEU A 96 -3.84 11.18 -2.19
C LEU A 96 -3.44 9.72 -2.51
N PRO A 97 -4.41 8.79 -2.55
CA PRO A 97 -4.17 7.44 -3.02
C PRO A 97 -3.70 7.48 -4.48
N SER A 98 -2.59 6.80 -4.76
CA SER A 98 -1.97 6.82 -6.09
C SER A 98 -1.26 5.51 -6.37
N TYR A 99 -1.55 4.94 -7.54
CA TYR A 99 -0.85 3.77 -8.07
C TYR A 99 0.55 4.14 -8.62
N ALA A 100 0.73 5.36 -9.13
CA ALA A 100 2.00 5.85 -9.66
C ALA A 100 3.14 5.85 -8.64
N LYS A 101 2.82 5.94 -7.34
CA LYS A 101 3.82 5.84 -6.26
C LYS A 101 4.58 4.53 -6.25
N LEU A 102 4.02 3.44 -6.77
CA LEU A 102 4.73 2.16 -6.90
C LEU A 102 5.99 2.32 -7.77
N ALA A 103 5.96 3.18 -8.79
CA ALA A 103 7.09 3.40 -9.69
C ALA A 103 8.34 3.98 -9.01
N GLN A 104 8.21 4.52 -7.80
CA GLN A 104 9.32 5.08 -7.03
C GLN A 104 10.30 4.01 -6.54
N TRP A 105 9.84 2.77 -6.37
CA TRP A 105 10.63 1.68 -5.81
C TRP A 105 10.49 0.36 -6.57
N PHE A 106 9.39 0.13 -7.30
CA PHE A 106 9.11 -1.14 -7.95
C PHE A 106 10.14 -1.52 -9.03
N GLY A 107 10.90 -0.56 -9.56
CA GLY A 107 12.02 -0.82 -10.49
C GLY A 107 13.33 -1.26 -9.81
N ALA A 108 13.37 -1.37 -8.48
CA ALA A 108 14.55 -1.86 -7.76
C ALA A 108 14.80 -3.35 -8.03
N ALA A 109 16.00 -3.82 -7.67
CA ALA A 109 16.37 -5.23 -7.78
C ALA A 109 15.39 -6.12 -6.99
N ALA A 110 14.84 -7.13 -7.66
CA ALA A 110 13.84 -8.04 -7.11
C ALA A 110 14.00 -9.44 -7.66
N THR A 111 13.73 -10.44 -6.82
CA THR A 111 13.59 -11.83 -7.28
C THR A 111 12.18 -12.02 -7.80
N ARG A 112 12.04 -12.44 -9.06
CA ARG A 112 10.76 -12.82 -9.65
C ARG A 112 10.52 -14.32 -9.52
N THR A 113 9.32 -14.68 -9.10
CA THR A 113 8.82 -16.06 -9.11
C THR A 113 7.47 -16.12 -9.82
N ALA A 114 7.23 -17.21 -10.55
CA ALA A 114 5.93 -17.50 -11.16
C ALA A 114 5.40 -18.79 -10.53
N ASN A 115 4.34 -18.68 -9.71
CA ASN A 115 3.73 -19.80 -9.01
C ASN A 115 2.24 -19.88 -9.37
N GLY A 116 1.80 -20.99 -9.97
CA GLY A 116 0.38 -21.22 -10.25
C GLY A 116 -0.29 -20.13 -11.12
N GLY A 117 0.46 -19.48 -12.01
CA GLY A 117 -0.03 -18.40 -12.88
C GLY A 117 0.07 -16.99 -12.28
N ALA A 118 0.39 -16.86 -10.99
CA ALA A 118 0.67 -15.56 -10.37
C ALA A 118 2.16 -15.21 -10.48
N ILE A 119 2.44 -13.97 -10.90
CA ILE A 119 3.79 -13.41 -10.94
C ILE A 119 4.01 -12.63 -9.65
N VAL A 120 5.09 -12.95 -8.93
CA VAL A 120 5.44 -12.28 -7.67
C VAL A 120 6.85 -11.73 -7.75
N TYR A 121 7.00 -10.44 -7.44
CA TYR A 121 8.29 -9.78 -7.26
C TYR A 121 8.57 -9.63 -5.76
N ARG A 122 9.72 -10.13 -5.32
CA ARG A 122 10.19 -10.03 -3.93
C ARG A 122 11.40 -9.09 -3.86
N PHE A 123 11.26 -8.05 -3.06
CA PHE A 123 12.28 -7.04 -2.77
C PHE A 123 12.79 -7.28 -1.35
N ALA A 124 14.09 -7.55 -1.21
CA ALA A 124 14.69 -7.79 0.10
C ALA A 124 14.82 -6.50 0.94
N ALA A 125 15.02 -5.37 0.26
CA ALA A 125 15.09 -4.03 0.83
C ALA A 125 14.49 -3.03 -0.17
N LEU A 126 14.08 -1.85 0.31
CA LEU A 126 13.56 -0.78 -0.54
C LEU A 126 14.56 0.36 -0.71
N PRO A 127 14.49 1.12 -1.82
CA PRO A 127 15.26 2.34 -1.99
C PRO A 127 15.02 3.34 -0.85
N LYS A 128 16.05 4.08 -0.49
CA LYS A 128 16.00 5.12 0.55
C LYS A 128 14.81 6.07 0.32
N GLY A 129 14.10 6.40 1.39
CA GLY A 129 12.96 7.31 1.39
C GLY A 129 11.62 6.69 0.97
N THR A 130 11.57 5.40 0.64
CA THR A 130 10.32 4.69 0.29
C THR A 130 9.39 4.57 1.50
N VAL A 131 9.94 4.20 2.66
CA VAL A 131 9.18 4.01 3.90
C VAL A 131 9.76 4.91 4.99
N LYS A 132 9.04 6.00 5.29
CA LYS A 132 9.39 6.94 6.34
C LYS A 132 8.37 6.87 7.47
N ILE A 133 8.86 6.71 8.70
CA ILE A 133 8.04 6.72 9.91
C ILE A 133 8.58 7.86 10.79
N GLY A 134 7.81 8.95 10.85
CA GLY A 134 8.32 10.22 11.39
C GLY A 134 9.58 10.67 10.65
N ASN A 135 10.67 10.88 11.37
CA ASN A 135 11.97 11.25 10.81
C ASN A 135 12.88 10.04 10.49
N HIS A 136 12.46 8.82 10.84
CA HIS A 136 13.24 7.62 10.57
C HIS A 136 12.93 7.07 9.18
N ASP A 137 13.96 6.62 8.47
CA ASP A 137 13.85 5.96 7.18
C ASP A 137 14.05 4.45 7.36
N ALA A 138 12.95 3.71 7.32
CA ALA A 138 12.93 2.26 7.51
C ALA A 138 13.06 1.50 6.18
N SER A 139 13.38 2.18 5.07
CA SER A 139 13.34 1.57 3.72
C SER A 139 14.32 0.41 3.59
N ALA A 140 15.53 0.56 4.14
CA ALA A 140 16.53 -0.50 4.11
C ALA A 140 16.04 -1.75 4.86
N ASP A 141 15.32 -1.57 5.96
CA ASP A 141 14.82 -2.64 6.83
C ASP A 141 13.46 -3.17 6.43
N THR A 142 12.91 -2.71 5.30
CA THR A 142 11.60 -3.15 4.79
C THR A 142 11.76 -4.07 3.61
N SER A 143 11.15 -5.25 3.65
CA SER A 143 10.92 -6.05 2.46
C SER A 143 9.57 -5.71 1.82
N ALA A 144 9.47 -5.97 0.52
CA ALA A 144 8.19 -5.92 -0.17
C ALA A 144 7.96 -7.18 -1.02
N GLU A 145 6.70 -7.61 -1.08
CA GLU A 145 6.22 -8.60 -2.03
C GLU A 145 5.12 -7.97 -2.86
N ALA A 146 5.28 -8.00 -4.18
CA ALA A 146 4.30 -7.45 -5.11
C ALA A 146 3.77 -8.55 -6.01
N VAL A 147 2.46 -8.75 -5.99
CA VAL A 147 1.77 -9.71 -6.85
C VAL A 147 1.26 -8.97 -8.08
N VAL A 148 1.53 -9.53 -9.25
CA VAL A 148 1.11 -9.01 -10.54
C VAL A 148 -0.01 -9.90 -11.08
N SER A 149 -1.15 -9.26 -11.37
CA SER A 149 -2.26 -9.88 -12.05
C SER A 149 -2.01 -9.85 -13.56
N GLY A 150 -2.11 -11.02 -14.19
CA GLY A 150 -2.00 -11.18 -15.65
C GLY A 150 -3.31 -11.52 -16.35
N SER A 151 -4.43 -11.62 -15.62
CA SER A 151 -5.70 -12.18 -16.11
C SER A 151 -6.64 -11.16 -16.80
N GLY A 152 -6.11 -10.07 -17.36
CA GLY A 152 -6.88 -9.05 -18.06
C GLY A 152 -6.15 -8.49 -19.28
N ALA A 153 -6.71 -7.47 -19.94
CA ALA A 153 -6.14 -6.89 -21.16
C ALA A 153 -4.71 -6.32 -20.96
N GLN A 154 -4.32 -5.98 -19.73
CA GLN A 154 -2.99 -5.48 -19.42
C GLN A 154 -2.57 -5.80 -17.98
N ALA A 155 -1.35 -6.33 -17.81
CA ALA A 155 -0.80 -6.68 -16.51
C ALA A 155 -0.68 -5.46 -15.58
N TYR A 156 -0.92 -5.67 -14.29
CA TYR A 156 -0.78 -4.66 -13.24
C TYR A 156 -0.42 -5.30 -11.90
N VAL A 157 0.15 -4.52 -10.98
CA VAL A 157 0.39 -4.94 -9.60
C VAL A 157 -0.95 -4.88 -8.86
N GLU A 158 -1.49 -6.04 -8.51
CA GLU A 158 -2.76 -6.15 -7.78
C GLU A 158 -2.59 -5.93 -6.28
N ARG A 159 -1.43 -6.28 -5.74
CA ARG A 159 -1.20 -6.26 -4.30
C ARG A 159 0.26 -6.06 -4.00
N VAL A 160 0.54 -5.23 -3.01
CA VAL A 160 1.87 -5.08 -2.42
C VAL A 160 1.78 -5.28 -0.92
N ARG A 161 2.62 -6.16 -0.38
CA ARG A 161 2.83 -6.33 1.04
C ARG A 161 4.21 -5.81 1.43
N PHE A 162 4.25 -4.79 2.27
CA PHE A 162 5.44 -4.33 2.98
C PHE A 162 5.55 -5.04 4.31
N SER A 163 6.74 -5.47 4.71
CA SER A 163 7.00 -6.06 6.03
C SER A 163 8.31 -5.54 6.61
N LEU A 164 8.29 -5.14 7.88
CA LEU A 164 9.52 -4.79 8.60
C LEU A 164 10.33 -6.07 8.87
N ARG A 165 11.61 -6.04 8.54
CA ARG A 165 12.54 -7.14 8.81
C ARG A 165 13.27 -6.97 10.14
N GLU A 166 13.57 -5.74 10.52
CA GLU A 166 14.30 -5.42 11.73
C GLU A 166 13.63 -4.27 12.49
N GLY A 167 13.33 -4.48 13.77
CA GLY A 167 12.74 -3.45 14.63
C GLY A 167 13.71 -2.31 14.89
N PHE A 168 13.21 -1.09 14.99
CA PHE A 168 14.04 0.10 15.22
C PHE A 168 13.48 0.97 16.36
N ARG A 169 14.33 1.85 16.89
CA ARG A 169 13.94 2.84 17.89
C ARG A 169 13.90 4.22 17.26
N MET A 170 12.86 4.98 17.61
CA MET A 170 12.75 6.40 17.28
C MET A 170 12.97 7.19 18.57
N MET A 171 14.18 7.72 18.73
CA MET A 171 14.62 8.35 19.98
C MET A 171 14.44 7.40 21.18
N LEU A 172 14.53 7.92 22.41
CA LEU A 172 14.27 7.16 23.65
C LEU A 172 12.78 6.91 23.94
N VAL A 173 11.87 7.39 23.08
CA VAL A 173 10.43 7.46 23.39
C VAL A 173 9.59 6.41 22.67
N ALA A 174 10.06 5.87 21.54
CA ALA A 174 9.30 4.88 20.78
C ALA A 174 10.19 3.78 20.22
N LYS A 175 9.66 2.56 20.21
CA LYS A 175 10.25 1.41 19.54
C LYS A 175 9.20 0.85 18.60
N VAL A 176 9.57 0.62 17.35
CA VAL A 176 8.77 -0.14 16.38
C VAL A 176 9.36 -1.54 16.37
N GLU A 177 8.54 -2.54 16.69
CA GLU A 177 8.96 -3.94 16.74
C GLU A 177 8.61 -4.66 15.45
N GLY A 178 7.50 -4.28 14.84
CA GLY A 178 7.05 -4.83 13.58
C GLY A 178 6.04 -3.93 12.90
N TYR A 179 5.97 -4.04 11.58
CA TYR A 179 4.77 -3.67 10.84
C TYR A 179 4.59 -4.56 9.62
N ALA A 180 3.35 -4.63 9.18
CA ALA A 180 3.00 -5.11 7.86
C ALA A 180 1.94 -4.19 7.26
N PHE A 181 2.10 -3.84 5.98
CA PHE A 181 1.10 -3.09 5.23
C PHE A 181 0.81 -3.81 3.93
N THR A 182 -0.46 -4.09 3.66
CA THR A 182 -0.92 -4.65 2.40
C THR A 182 -1.76 -3.61 1.68
N SER A 183 -1.27 -3.13 0.54
CA SER A 183 -2.04 -2.28 -0.39
C SER A 183 -2.58 -3.15 -1.52
N THR A 184 -3.87 -3.01 -1.81
CA THR A 184 -4.56 -3.72 -2.89
C THR A 184 -5.06 -2.71 -3.91
N TYR A 185 -4.94 -3.07 -5.19
CA TYR A 185 -5.26 -2.23 -6.33
C TYR A 185 -6.17 -2.99 -7.29
N ALA A 186 -7.01 -2.26 -8.01
CA ALA A 186 -7.87 -2.82 -9.05
C ALA A 186 -7.99 -1.85 -10.22
N PRO A 187 -8.22 -2.36 -11.45
CA PRO A 187 -8.57 -1.51 -12.58
C PRO A 187 -9.94 -0.85 -12.37
N LEU A 188 -10.05 0.42 -12.74
CA LEU A 188 -11.28 1.16 -12.93
C LEU A 188 -11.88 0.83 -14.30
N ALA A 189 -13.12 1.28 -14.55
CA ALA A 189 -13.81 1.07 -15.82
C ALA A 189 -13.08 1.70 -17.02
N ASP A 190 -12.33 2.79 -16.79
CA ASP A 190 -11.51 3.48 -17.81
C ASP A 190 -10.12 2.82 -18.01
N GLY A 191 -9.83 1.71 -17.33
CA GLY A 191 -8.58 0.97 -17.42
C GLY A 191 -7.42 1.51 -16.58
N ARG A 192 -7.59 2.65 -15.89
CA ARG A 192 -6.61 3.11 -14.88
C ARG A 192 -6.64 2.20 -13.67
N VAL A 193 -5.51 2.04 -13.00
CA VAL A 193 -5.42 1.23 -11.77
C VAL A 193 -5.51 2.15 -10.56
N PHE A 194 -6.38 1.81 -9.61
CA PHE A 194 -6.64 2.62 -8.43
C PHE A 194 -6.48 1.80 -7.14
N PRO A 195 -5.97 2.39 -6.04
CA PRO A 195 -5.95 1.72 -4.74
C PRO A 195 -7.37 1.46 -4.26
N VAL A 196 -7.69 0.22 -3.86
CA VAL A 196 -9.02 -0.16 -3.34
C VAL A 196 -8.98 -0.45 -1.83
N ALA A 197 -7.83 -0.86 -1.31
CA ALA A 197 -7.67 -1.12 0.10
C ALA A 197 -6.23 -0.94 0.59
N VAL A 198 -6.09 -0.56 1.86
CA VAL A 198 -4.84 -0.65 2.62
C VAL A 198 -5.17 -1.26 3.97
N ASP A 199 -4.55 -2.40 4.28
CA ASP A 199 -4.61 -3.02 5.61
C ASP A 199 -3.22 -2.95 6.23
N GLY A 200 -3.11 -2.41 7.43
CA GLY A 200 -1.84 -2.17 8.10
C GLY A 200 -1.89 -2.57 9.57
N ASP A 201 -0.83 -3.17 10.05
CA ASP A 201 -0.61 -3.48 11.46
C ASP A 201 0.76 -2.94 11.85
N ILE A 202 0.85 -2.23 12.97
CA ILE A 202 2.11 -1.77 13.56
C ILE A 202 2.12 -2.20 15.02
N SER A 203 3.21 -2.79 15.48
CA SER A 203 3.45 -3.12 16.88
C SER A 203 4.72 -2.46 17.41
N GLY A 204 4.74 -2.19 18.71
CA GLY A 204 5.89 -1.62 19.36
C GLY A 204 5.57 -1.09 20.75
N SER A 205 6.35 -0.11 21.19
CA SER A 205 6.12 0.58 22.45
C SER A 205 6.30 2.09 22.33
N MET A 206 5.56 2.83 23.14
CA MET A 206 5.66 4.28 23.28
C MET A 206 5.72 4.63 24.76
N MET A 207 6.73 5.41 25.18
CA MET A 207 7.00 5.74 26.58
C MET A 207 7.03 4.50 27.49
N GLY A 208 7.67 3.42 27.01
CA GLY A 208 7.77 2.14 27.73
C GLY A 208 6.50 1.28 27.74
N LYS A 209 5.37 1.77 27.19
CA LYS A 209 4.11 1.01 27.12
C LYS A 209 3.98 0.34 25.77
N SER A 210 3.88 -0.99 25.77
CA SER A 210 3.63 -1.76 24.55
C SER A 210 2.23 -1.51 24.01
N GLY A 211 2.09 -1.57 22.69
CA GLY A 211 0.82 -1.43 22.01
C GLY A 211 0.91 -1.83 20.55
N SER A 212 -0.24 -1.87 19.90
CA SER A 212 -0.31 -1.99 18.45
C SER A 212 -1.50 -1.23 17.90
N ILE A 213 -1.36 -0.86 16.64
CA ILE A 213 -2.36 -0.13 15.87
C ILE A 213 -2.64 -0.94 14.61
N LYS A 214 -3.91 -1.25 14.38
CA LYS A 214 -4.39 -1.76 13.10
C LYS A 214 -5.12 -0.65 12.38
N THR A 215 -4.78 -0.47 11.10
CA THR A 215 -5.43 0.51 10.23
C THR A 215 -6.00 -0.23 9.03
N ARG A 216 -7.27 -0.01 8.73
CA ARG A 216 -7.90 -0.49 7.50
C ARG A 216 -8.46 0.72 6.77
N ILE A 217 -8.08 0.87 5.51
CA ILE A 217 -8.59 1.89 4.62
C ILE A 217 -9.23 1.18 3.44
N ARG A 218 -10.45 1.59 3.10
CA ARG A 218 -11.15 1.13 1.89
C ARG A 218 -11.47 2.35 1.05
N TYR A 219 -11.21 2.23 -0.25
CA TYR A 219 -11.53 3.26 -1.21
C TYR A 219 -12.58 2.76 -2.18
N ILE A 220 -13.56 3.61 -2.46
CA ILE A 220 -14.60 3.36 -3.46
C ILE A 220 -14.54 4.54 -4.42
N ALA A 221 -14.02 4.31 -5.63
CA ALA A 221 -14.06 5.31 -6.69
C ALA A 221 -15.53 5.63 -7.03
N ALA A 222 -15.83 6.91 -7.20
CA ALA A 222 -17.10 7.32 -7.77
C ALA A 222 -17.16 6.90 -9.25
N LYS A 223 -18.35 6.52 -9.71
CA LYS A 223 -18.61 6.26 -11.11
C LYS A 223 -18.62 7.55 -11.92
#